data_AF-A0A085FTU8-F1
#
_entry.id   AF-A0A085FTU8-F1
#
_cell.length_a   1.000
_cell.length_b   1.000
_cell.length_c   1.000
_cell.angle_alpha   90.00
_cell.angle_beta   90.00
_cell.angle_gamma   90.00
#
_symmetry.space_group_name_H-M   'P 1'
#
loop_
_entity.id
_entity.type
_entity.pdbx_description
1 polymer ?
#
loop_
_entity_poly.entity_id
_entity_poly.type
_entity_poly.pdbx_seq_one_letter_code
_entity_poly.pdbx_strand_id
1 'polypeptide(L)'
;MKTLFCKASAALALAAGVAAAAQAGSLTYQGVTFTSTWSGNLLTLEIDAANRSGDWLEASSIGALQLKDLGSFSDVTLVSAPGLATDWTLSSNELNANGCAGGAHAGRSLCFSGERVALADNMVFQFSFSGGAPDLEAPHLKVNFFGEGERKVGSLLSQSIAPVPEPQTYAMMLGGLGLVGWMARRKRKQA
;
A
#
# COMPACT_ATOMS: atom_id res chain seq x y z
N MET A 1 54.50 -38.76 -24.01
CA MET A 1 54.14 -37.64 -23.12
C MET A 1 53.51 -36.54 -23.97
N LYS A 2 52.18 -36.55 -24.15
CA LYS A 2 51.42 -35.45 -24.76
C LYS A 2 50.10 -35.34 -24.00
N THR A 3 49.94 -34.19 -23.37
CA THR A 3 49.02 -33.85 -22.29
C THR A 3 47.58 -33.68 -22.78
N LEU A 4 46.65 -34.28 -22.04
CA LEU A 4 45.21 -34.00 -22.06
C LEU A 4 44.96 -32.61 -21.49
N PHE A 5 44.27 -31.74 -22.22
CA PHE A 5 43.68 -30.52 -21.67
C PHE A 5 42.16 -30.60 -21.75
N CYS A 6 41.56 -30.89 -20.58
CA CYS A 6 40.16 -30.63 -20.27
C CYS A 6 39.83 -29.17 -20.54
N LYS A 7 38.86 -28.90 -21.43
CA LYS A 7 38.23 -27.57 -21.50
C LYS A 7 37.07 -27.55 -20.51
N ALA A 8 37.31 -26.87 -19.40
CA ALA A 8 36.32 -26.60 -18.38
C ALA A 8 35.25 -25.62 -18.89
N SER A 9 34.01 -25.94 -18.56
CA SER A 9 32.77 -25.22 -18.79
C SER A 9 32.79 -23.83 -18.13
N ALA A 10 32.32 -22.80 -18.83
CA ALA A 10 31.94 -21.53 -18.22
C ALA A 10 30.43 -21.33 -18.43
N ALA A 11 29.64 -21.67 -17.42
CA ALA A 11 28.24 -21.29 -17.34
C ALA A 11 28.17 -19.86 -16.82
N LEU A 12 27.78 -18.93 -17.70
CA LEU A 12 27.57 -17.52 -17.39
C LEU A 12 26.33 -17.41 -16.50
N ALA A 13 26.51 -17.13 -15.20
CA ALA A 13 25.42 -16.88 -14.28
C ALA A 13 24.78 -15.52 -14.64
N LEU A 14 23.53 -15.56 -15.12
CA LEU A 14 22.72 -14.39 -15.37
C LEU A 14 22.38 -13.75 -14.01
N ALA A 15 22.97 -12.60 -13.70
CA ALA A 15 22.55 -11.77 -12.58
C ALA A 15 21.19 -11.14 -12.96
N ALA A 16 20.10 -11.77 -12.52
CA ALA A 16 18.78 -11.16 -12.57
C ALA A 16 18.75 -10.00 -11.56
N GLY A 17 18.70 -8.77 -12.06
CA GLY A 17 18.43 -7.60 -11.23
C GLY A 17 17.08 -7.78 -10.56
N VAL A 18 17.07 -7.72 -9.22
CA VAL A 18 15.84 -7.75 -8.44
C VAL A 18 15.16 -6.40 -8.64
N ALA A 19 14.13 -6.35 -9.48
CA ALA A 19 13.24 -5.20 -9.50
C ALA A 19 12.62 -5.09 -8.11
N ALA A 20 12.77 -3.94 -7.44
CA ALA A 20 12.07 -3.68 -6.19
C ALA A 20 10.57 -3.83 -6.47
N ALA A 21 9.96 -4.83 -5.86
CA ALA A 21 8.55 -5.09 -6.04
C ALA A 21 7.74 -3.96 -5.40
N ALA A 22 6.72 -3.49 -6.10
CA ALA A 22 5.75 -2.60 -5.49
C ALA A 22 4.87 -3.44 -4.56
N GLN A 23 5.08 -3.31 -3.24
CA GLN A 23 4.23 -3.98 -2.26
C GLN A 23 2.86 -3.31 -2.27
N ALA A 24 1.81 -4.13 -2.36
CA ALA A 24 0.43 -3.68 -2.37
C ALA A 24 -0.30 -4.18 -1.12
N GLY A 25 -1.19 -3.37 -0.57
CA GLY A 25 -2.10 -3.73 0.50
C GLY A 25 -3.54 -3.42 0.10
N SER A 26 -4.51 -4.13 0.66
CA SER A 26 -5.94 -3.89 0.40
C SER A 26 -6.78 -4.03 1.66
N LEU A 27 -7.79 -3.17 1.77
CA LEU A 27 -8.81 -3.19 2.81
C LEU A 27 -10.16 -2.90 2.16
N THR A 28 -11.16 -3.75 2.37
CA THR A 28 -12.54 -3.46 1.99
C THR A 28 -13.40 -3.37 3.24
N TYR A 29 -14.09 -2.26 3.42
CA TYR A 29 -14.99 -2.05 4.55
C TYR A 29 -16.23 -1.29 4.10
N GLN A 30 -17.41 -1.82 4.45
CA GLN A 30 -18.70 -1.28 4.03
C GLN A 30 -18.78 -0.97 2.53
N GLY A 31 -18.18 -1.83 1.69
CA GLY A 31 -18.21 -1.69 0.23
C GLY A 31 -17.34 -0.58 -0.34
N VAL A 32 -16.54 0.09 0.48
CA VAL A 32 -15.44 0.95 0.03
C VAL A 32 -14.14 0.16 0.09
N THR A 33 -13.37 0.16 -0.99
CA THR A 33 -12.07 -0.48 -1.07
C THR A 33 -10.97 0.56 -1.00
N PHE A 34 -9.95 0.27 -0.19
CA PHE A 34 -8.74 1.06 -0.03
C PHE A 34 -7.57 0.20 -0.46
N THR A 35 -6.80 0.67 -1.43
CA THR A 35 -5.63 -0.04 -1.93
C THR A 35 -4.41 0.83 -1.74
N SER A 36 -3.41 0.32 -1.02
CA SER A 36 -2.12 0.97 -0.90
C SER A 36 -1.12 0.28 -1.84
N THR A 37 -0.31 1.06 -2.54
CA THR A 37 0.87 0.55 -3.24
C THR A 37 2.05 1.45 -2.94
N TRP A 38 3.24 0.89 -2.86
CA TRP A 38 4.46 1.66 -2.63
C TRP A 38 5.52 1.32 -3.66
N SER A 39 6.19 2.35 -4.18
CA SER A 39 7.37 2.17 -5.03
C SER A 39 8.41 3.24 -4.70
N GLY A 40 9.61 2.82 -4.31
CA GLY A 40 10.70 3.73 -3.96
C GLY A 40 10.39 4.53 -2.70
N ASN A 41 10.02 5.80 -2.85
CA ASN A 41 9.63 6.71 -1.77
C ASN A 41 8.18 7.23 -1.89
N LEU A 42 7.36 6.62 -2.76
CA LEU A 42 6.03 7.10 -3.12
C LEU A 42 4.94 6.09 -2.74
N LEU A 43 4.01 6.51 -1.88
CA LEU A 43 2.84 5.73 -1.45
C LEU A 43 1.66 6.21 -2.24
N THR A 44 1.02 5.31 -2.97
CA THR A 44 -0.26 5.56 -3.61
C THR A 44 -1.34 4.91 -2.77
N LEU A 45 -2.32 5.69 -2.33
CA LEU A 45 -3.55 5.23 -1.71
C LEU A 45 -4.70 5.50 -2.68
N GLU A 46 -5.37 4.44 -3.10
CA GLU A 46 -6.57 4.49 -3.90
C GLU A 46 -7.80 4.22 -3.02
N ILE A 47 -8.87 4.97 -3.26
CA ILE A 47 -10.18 4.80 -2.59
C ILE A 47 -11.25 4.59 -3.65
N ASP A 48 -11.86 3.41 -3.65
CA ASP A 48 -12.97 3.02 -4.51
C ASP A 48 -14.25 2.96 -3.72
N ALA A 49 -15.10 3.98 -3.89
CA ALA A 49 -16.31 4.17 -3.10
C ALA A 49 -17.61 4.00 -3.90
N ALA A 50 -17.55 3.46 -5.13
CA ALA A 50 -18.72 3.23 -5.97
C ALA A 50 -19.76 2.30 -5.31
N ASN A 51 -19.31 1.31 -4.53
CA ASN A 51 -20.16 0.29 -3.92
C ASN A 51 -20.35 0.48 -2.41
N ARG A 52 -20.16 1.71 -1.91
CA ARG A 52 -20.34 2.03 -0.48
C ARG A 52 -21.72 1.60 0.01
N SER A 53 -21.76 1.11 1.24
CA SER A 53 -22.92 0.46 1.84
C SER A 53 -22.94 0.71 3.35
N GLY A 54 -23.91 0.11 4.05
CA GLY A 54 -24.02 0.23 5.50
C GLY A 54 -24.21 1.68 5.94
N ASP A 55 -23.52 2.05 7.01
CA ASP A 55 -23.56 3.38 7.59
C ASP A 55 -22.84 4.42 6.72
N TRP A 56 -22.13 4.00 5.67
CA TRP A 56 -21.49 4.88 4.68
C TRP A 56 -22.31 5.08 3.40
N LEU A 57 -23.51 4.49 3.32
CA LEU A 57 -24.38 4.57 2.15
C LEU A 57 -24.64 6.02 1.71
N GLU A 58 -24.85 6.92 2.66
CA GLU A 58 -25.11 8.34 2.41
C GLU A 58 -23.85 9.21 2.32
N ALA A 59 -22.66 8.62 2.37
CA ALA A 59 -21.43 9.40 2.26
C ALA A 59 -21.34 10.05 0.86
N SER A 60 -21.04 11.34 0.83
CA SER A 60 -20.89 12.15 -0.37
C SER A 60 -19.50 12.80 -0.47
N SER A 61 -18.73 12.83 0.61
CA SER A 61 -17.40 13.44 0.65
C SER A 61 -16.53 12.90 1.78
N ILE A 62 -15.22 13.16 1.68
CA ILE A 62 -14.22 12.97 2.74
C ILE A 62 -13.53 14.30 3.03
N GLY A 63 -13.06 14.49 4.27
CA GLY A 63 -12.43 15.75 4.70
C GLY A 63 -11.05 15.59 5.34
N ALA A 64 -10.69 14.36 5.68
CA ALA A 64 -9.39 14.02 6.23
C ALA A 64 -9.09 12.54 6.03
N LEU A 65 -7.81 12.24 5.91
CA LEU A 65 -7.29 10.88 6.01
C LEU A 65 -6.05 10.86 6.91
N GLN A 66 -5.82 9.73 7.57
CA GLN A 66 -4.60 9.49 8.31
C GLN A 66 -4.03 8.12 7.95
N LEU A 67 -2.72 8.05 7.73
CA LEU A 67 -1.97 6.79 7.72
C LEU A 67 -1.04 6.76 8.94
N LYS A 68 -1.06 5.65 9.67
CA LYS A 68 -0.34 5.42 10.92
C LYS A 68 0.57 4.20 10.82
N ASP A 69 1.41 4.07 11.83
CA ASP A 69 2.37 2.97 12.00
C ASP A 69 3.38 2.91 10.86
N LEU A 70 3.75 4.09 10.34
CA LEU A 70 4.54 4.23 9.12
C LEU A 70 6.05 4.14 9.36
N GLY A 71 6.50 3.48 10.42
CA GLY A 71 7.91 3.48 10.80
C GLY A 71 8.43 4.88 11.14
N SER A 72 9.49 5.31 10.48
CA SER A 72 10.12 6.63 10.71
C SER A 72 10.38 7.37 9.40
N PHE A 73 10.17 8.68 9.39
CA PHE A 73 10.50 9.55 8.26
C PHE A 73 10.80 10.97 8.74
N SER A 74 11.53 11.74 7.94
CA SER A 74 11.83 13.14 8.24
C SER A 74 10.75 14.08 7.72
N ASP A 75 10.21 13.79 6.54
CA ASP A 75 9.16 14.60 5.93
C ASP A 75 8.23 13.75 5.06
N VAL A 76 7.01 14.23 4.85
CA VAL A 76 6.04 13.64 3.94
C VAL A 76 5.22 14.73 3.25
N THR A 77 5.09 14.60 1.93
CA THR A 77 4.36 15.56 1.09
C THR A 77 3.25 14.85 0.33
N LEU A 78 2.08 15.50 0.25
CA LEU A 78 1.01 15.07 -0.65
C LEU A 78 1.31 15.62 -2.04
N VAL A 79 1.72 14.75 -2.96
CA VAL A 79 2.19 15.14 -4.31
C VAL A 79 1.11 15.00 -5.38
N SER A 80 0.05 14.25 -5.11
CA SER A 80 -1.14 14.15 -5.96
C SER A 80 -2.36 13.81 -5.12
N ALA A 81 -3.51 14.41 -5.41
CA ALA A 81 -4.78 14.16 -4.74
C ALA A 81 -5.95 14.57 -5.64
N PRO A 82 -7.17 14.03 -5.42
CA PRO A 82 -8.35 14.41 -6.19
C PRO A 82 -8.91 15.76 -5.77
N GLY A 83 -9.36 16.56 -6.74
CA GLY A 83 -10.12 17.79 -6.51
C GLY A 83 -9.43 18.75 -5.52
N LEU A 84 -10.21 19.27 -4.56
CA LEU A 84 -9.72 20.21 -3.55
C LEU A 84 -8.79 19.58 -2.51
N ALA A 85 -8.61 18.25 -2.54
CA ALA A 85 -7.67 17.58 -1.65
C ALA A 85 -6.20 17.89 -1.98
N THR A 86 -5.90 18.50 -3.15
CA THR A 86 -4.55 18.99 -3.47
C THR A 86 -4.07 20.06 -2.50
N ASP A 87 -4.99 20.79 -1.88
CA ASP A 87 -4.69 21.87 -0.93
C ASP A 87 -4.73 21.40 0.53
N TRP A 88 -4.89 20.09 0.76
CA TRP A 88 -4.86 19.54 2.11
C TRP A 88 -3.49 19.71 2.75
N THR A 89 -3.51 20.03 4.03
CA THR A 89 -2.30 20.29 4.80
C THR A 89 -2.03 19.17 5.79
N LEU A 90 -0.75 18.91 6.04
CA LEU A 90 -0.30 17.95 7.03
C LEU A 90 -0.48 18.53 8.44
N SER A 91 -1.11 17.75 9.32
CA SER A 91 -1.19 18.02 10.76
C SER A 91 -0.22 17.12 11.53
N SER A 92 0.31 17.65 12.63
CA SER A 92 1.09 16.89 13.61
C SER A 92 0.23 15.99 14.52
N ASN A 93 -1.09 16.11 14.42
CA ASN A 93 -2.06 15.44 15.30
C ASN A 93 -2.83 14.33 14.56
N GLU A 94 -3.38 13.37 15.29
CA GLU A 94 -4.17 12.29 14.71
C GLU A 94 -5.54 12.71 14.22
N LEU A 95 -6.06 11.95 13.27
CA LEU A 95 -7.48 11.95 12.95
C LEU A 95 -8.27 11.30 14.09
N ASN A 96 -9.24 12.05 14.61
CA ASN A 96 -10.27 11.60 15.52
C ASN A 96 -11.65 12.14 15.07
N ALA A 97 -12.65 12.04 15.94
CA ALA A 97 -13.99 12.53 15.65
C ALA A 97 -14.06 14.04 15.31
N ASN A 98 -13.06 14.84 15.67
CA ASN A 98 -13.01 16.30 15.45
C ASN A 98 -12.02 16.71 14.35
N GLY A 99 -11.59 15.79 13.49
CA GLY A 99 -10.58 16.04 12.46
C GLY A 99 -9.17 15.69 12.93
N CYS A 100 -8.14 16.26 12.30
CA CYS A 100 -6.73 16.07 12.68
C CYS A 100 -6.38 16.83 13.99
N ALA A 101 -7.07 16.47 15.09
CA ALA A 101 -7.03 17.13 16.40
C ALA A 101 -6.88 16.13 17.57
N GLY A 102 -6.40 14.92 17.28
CA GLY A 102 -6.08 13.91 18.29
C GLY A 102 -4.74 14.15 18.98
N GLY A 103 -4.16 13.08 19.53
CA GLY A 103 -2.80 13.12 20.09
C GLY A 103 -1.75 13.49 19.04
N ALA A 104 -0.55 13.87 19.48
CA ALA A 104 0.57 14.24 18.60
C ALA A 104 1.36 13.00 18.15
N HIS A 105 1.75 12.93 16.86
CA HIS A 105 2.42 11.75 16.26
C HIS A 105 3.51 12.09 15.22
N ALA A 106 4.29 13.15 15.48
CA ALA A 106 5.33 13.61 14.58
C ALA A 106 6.28 12.47 14.13
N GLY A 107 6.45 12.32 12.81
CA GLY A 107 7.43 11.41 12.18
C GLY A 107 7.04 9.93 12.13
N ARG A 108 5.81 9.56 12.53
CA ARG A 108 5.33 8.15 12.52
C ARG A 108 3.93 7.97 11.90
N SER A 109 3.24 9.07 11.64
CA SER A 109 1.94 9.08 10.99
C SER A 109 1.77 10.39 10.22
N LEU A 110 0.83 10.40 9.29
CA LEU A 110 0.44 11.58 8.54
C LEU A 110 -1.06 11.75 8.65
N CYS A 111 -1.52 12.95 9.02
CA CYS A 111 -2.93 13.32 8.98
C CYS A 111 -3.08 14.49 8.03
N PHE A 112 -3.68 14.27 6.86
CA PHE A 112 -3.96 15.31 5.90
C PHE A 112 -5.44 15.68 5.97
N SER A 113 -5.72 16.98 5.98
CA SER A 113 -7.09 17.50 5.99
C SER A 113 -7.17 18.88 5.35
N GLY A 114 -8.36 19.26 4.91
CA GLY A 114 -8.64 20.56 4.31
C GLY A 114 -10.08 20.64 3.82
N GLU A 115 -10.31 21.37 2.73
CA GLU A 115 -11.63 21.46 2.13
C GLU A 115 -12.11 20.09 1.62
N ARG A 116 -13.37 19.77 1.86
CA ARG A 116 -13.91 18.43 1.62
C ARG A 116 -13.95 18.15 0.12
N VAL A 117 -13.53 16.95 -0.25
CA VAL A 117 -13.57 16.49 -1.64
C VAL A 117 -14.75 15.53 -1.83
N ALA A 118 -15.45 15.67 -2.95
CA ALA A 118 -16.53 14.77 -3.32
C ALA A 118 -16.01 13.32 -3.37
N LEU A 119 -16.78 12.42 -2.75
CA LEU A 119 -16.49 11.00 -2.75
C LEU A 119 -16.75 10.46 -4.15
N ALA A 120 -15.71 9.91 -4.76
CA ALA A 120 -15.73 9.36 -6.11
C ALA A 120 -15.16 7.95 -6.11
N ASP A 121 -15.20 7.31 -7.28
CA ASP A 121 -14.52 6.05 -7.54
C ASP A 121 -13.09 6.32 -8.04
N ASN A 122 -12.13 5.42 -7.76
CA ASN A 122 -10.73 5.54 -8.15
C ASN A 122 -10.09 6.87 -7.67
N MET A 123 -10.35 7.27 -6.43
CA MET A 123 -9.73 8.45 -5.84
C MET A 123 -8.27 8.16 -5.46
N VAL A 124 -7.31 8.80 -6.13
CA VAL A 124 -5.88 8.52 -5.94
C VAL A 124 -5.17 9.63 -5.17
N PHE A 125 -4.59 9.25 -4.03
CA PHE A 125 -3.71 10.08 -3.22
C PHE A 125 -2.28 9.56 -3.31
N GLN A 126 -1.30 10.44 -3.49
CA GLN A 126 0.11 10.07 -3.52
C GLN A 126 0.91 10.85 -2.50
N PHE A 127 1.65 10.12 -1.65
CA PHE A 127 2.48 10.66 -0.59
C PHE A 127 3.95 10.34 -0.86
N SER A 128 4.78 11.36 -0.98
CA SER A 128 6.22 11.21 -1.13
C SER A 128 6.91 11.43 0.22
N PHE A 129 7.67 10.43 0.66
CA PHE A 129 8.40 10.48 1.93
C PHE A 129 9.87 10.82 1.69
N SER A 130 10.49 11.44 2.69
CA SER A 130 11.93 11.67 2.71
C SER A 130 12.54 11.42 4.08
N GLY A 131 13.78 10.92 4.08
CA GLY A 131 14.51 10.55 5.30
C GLY A 131 13.90 9.38 6.05
N GLY A 132 14.66 8.83 7.00
CA GLY A 132 14.23 7.72 7.84
C GLY A 132 14.05 6.38 7.10
N ALA A 133 13.23 5.51 7.69
CA ALA A 133 12.84 4.21 7.18
C ALA A 133 11.32 4.03 7.35
N PRO A 134 10.52 4.47 6.35
CA PRO A 134 9.08 4.26 6.37
C PRO A 134 8.73 2.77 6.37
N ASP A 135 7.76 2.37 7.19
CA ASP A 135 7.15 1.04 7.18
C ASP A 135 5.76 1.13 6.57
N LEU A 136 5.57 0.58 5.38
CA LEU A 136 4.36 0.78 4.58
C LEU A 136 3.71 -0.55 4.18
N GLU A 137 4.14 -1.64 4.83
CA GLU A 137 3.64 -2.99 4.58
C GLU A 137 2.19 -3.14 5.07
N ALA A 138 1.89 -2.61 6.26
CA ALA A 138 0.57 -2.74 6.88
C ALA A 138 0.10 -1.45 7.57
N PRO A 139 0.03 -0.31 6.83
CA PRO A 139 -0.28 0.97 7.44
C PRO A 139 -1.69 0.96 8.05
N HIS A 140 -1.85 1.62 9.19
CA HIS A 140 -3.16 1.79 9.81
C HIS A 140 -3.85 3.02 9.24
N LEU A 141 -4.91 2.81 8.46
CA LEU A 141 -5.69 3.84 7.79
C LEU A 141 -6.84 4.34 8.65
N LYS A 142 -7.01 5.67 8.68
CA LYS A 142 -8.24 6.32 9.10
C LYS A 142 -8.76 7.28 8.04
N VAL A 143 -10.09 7.32 7.88
CA VAL A 143 -10.77 8.22 6.94
C VAL A 143 -12.10 8.63 7.55
N ASN A 144 -12.43 9.92 7.49
CA ASN A 144 -13.75 10.40 7.89
C ASN A 144 -14.66 10.58 6.67
N PHE A 145 -15.90 10.11 6.81
CA PHE A 145 -16.91 10.23 5.78
C PHE A 145 -17.98 11.20 6.22
N PHE A 146 -18.52 11.90 5.25
CA PHE A 146 -19.56 12.88 5.47
C PHE A 146 -20.61 12.78 4.37
N GLY A 147 -21.85 13.08 4.73
CA GLY A 147 -22.97 13.20 3.79
C GLY A 147 -23.15 14.66 3.37
N GLU A 148 -24.39 15.01 3.06
CA GLU A 148 -24.77 16.38 2.71
C GLU A 148 -24.41 17.39 3.82
N GLY A 149 -23.83 18.53 3.41
CA GLY A 149 -23.37 19.57 4.31
C GLY A 149 -22.31 19.08 5.30
N GLU A 150 -22.34 19.56 6.55
CA GLU A 150 -21.35 19.23 7.59
C GLU A 150 -21.62 17.94 8.39
N ARG A 151 -22.60 17.15 7.94
CA ARG A 151 -22.99 15.93 8.66
C ARG A 151 -21.98 14.80 8.44
N LYS A 152 -21.37 14.34 9.53
CA LYS A 152 -20.57 13.10 9.55
C LYS A 152 -21.46 11.88 9.34
N VAL A 153 -20.96 10.90 8.60
CA VAL A 153 -21.70 9.70 8.20
C VAL A 153 -20.90 8.46 8.59
N GLY A 154 -21.58 7.54 9.26
CA GLY A 154 -21.02 6.30 9.79
C GLY A 154 -19.86 6.48 10.76
N SER A 155 -19.20 5.36 11.04
CA SER A 155 -18.03 5.34 11.90
C SER A 155 -16.81 5.91 11.17
N LEU A 156 -15.92 6.58 11.93
CA LEU A 156 -14.57 6.88 11.47
C LEU A 156 -13.88 5.56 11.10
N LEU A 157 -13.40 5.42 9.86
CA LEU A 157 -12.60 4.26 9.51
C LEU A 157 -11.34 4.25 10.39
N SER A 158 -10.98 3.09 10.92
CA SER A 158 -9.77 2.90 11.72
C SER A 158 -9.35 1.44 11.63
N GLN A 159 -8.66 1.08 10.55
CA GLN A 159 -8.24 -0.30 10.28
C GLN A 159 -6.89 -0.35 9.57
N SER A 160 -6.17 -1.46 9.77
CA SER A 160 -4.95 -1.73 9.03
C SER A 160 -5.25 -2.21 7.61
N ILE A 161 -4.50 -1.68 6.64
CA ILE A 161 -4.49 -2.20 5.28
C ILE A 161 -3.61 -3.43 5.29
N ALA A 162 -4.17 -4.60 4.98
CA ALA A 162 -3.42 -5.85 5.01
C ALA A 162 -2.55 -5.99 3.76
N PRO A 163 -1.29 -6.44 3.87
CA PRO A 163 -0.45 -6.70 2.71
C PRO A 163 -1.04 -7.82 1.86
N VAL A 164 -1.03 -7.62 0.55
CA VAL A 164 -1.41 -8.63 -0.44
C VAL A 164 -0.16 -9.43 -0.81
N PRO A 165 -0.15 -10.76 -0.61
CA PRO A 165 0.99 -11.59 -1.01
C PRO A 165 1.29 -11.43 -2.49
N GLU A 166 2.54 -11.09 -2.80
CA GLU A 166 2.89 -10.76 -4.17
C GLU A 166 2.75 -11.96 -5.12
N PRO A 167 2.33 -11.75 -6.39
CA PRO A 167 2.21 -12.81 -7.39
C PRO A 167 3.51 -13.62 -7.57
N GLN A 168 4.66 -12.99 -7.40
CA GLN A 168 5.95 -13.64 -7.51
C GLN A 168 6.21 -14.67 -6.41
N THR A 169 5.65 -14.52 -5.21
CA THR A 169 5.73 -15.54 -4.16
C THR A 169 5.03 -16.83 -4.62
N TYR A 170 3.88 -16.70 -5.26
CA TYR A 170 3.19 -17.83 -5.87
C TYR A 170 3.97 -18.42 -7.04
N ALA A 171 4.55 -17.58 -7.91
CA ALA A 171 5.37 -18.04 -9.03
C ALA A 171 6.63 -18.80 -8.56
N MET A 172 7.30 -18.33 -7.49
CA MET A 172 8.45 -19.00 -6.89
C MET A 172 8.06 -20.30 -6.20
N MET A 173 6.93 -20.33 -5.49
CA MET A 173 6.38 -21.56 -4.91
C MET A 173 6.07 -22.59 -6.00
N LEU A 174 5.37 -22.18 -7.06
CA LEU A 174 5.04 -23.05 -8.20
C LEU A 174 6.30 -23.49 -8.96
N GLY A 175 7.27 -22.59 -9.14
CA GLY A 175 8.57 -22.90 -9.73
C GLY A 175 9.33 -23.95 -8.91
N GLY A 176 9.35 -23.80 -7.58
CA GLY A 176 9.93 -24.78 -6.65
C GLY A 176 9.26 -26.15 -6.75
N LEU A 177 7.92 -26.19 -6.74
CA LEU A 177 7.16 -27.43 -6.89
C LEU A 177 7.39 -28.08 -8.27
N GLY A 178 7.49 -27.28 -9.33
CA GLY A 178 7.83 -27.75 -10.68
C GLY A 178 9.20 -28.43 -10.74
N LEU A 179 10.21 -27.85 -10.09
CA LEU A 179 11.55 -28.44 -10.00
C LEU A 179 11.55 -29.76 -9.23
N VAL A 180 10.86 -29.82 -8.08
CA VAL A 180 10.74 -31.05 -7.29
C VAL A 180 10.05 -32.15 -8.08
N GLY A 181 8.94 -31.83 -8.76
CA GLY A 181 8.22 -32.78 -9.63
C GLY A 181 9.10 -33.32 -10.77
N TRP A 182 9.91 -32.45 -11.39
CA TRP A 182 10.85 -32.86 -12.44
C TRP A 182 11.95 -33.79 -11.92
N MET A 183 12.54 -33.49 -10.76
CA MET A 183 13.55 -34.35 -10.13
C MET A 183 12.98 -35.73 -9.77
N ALA A 184 11.77 -35.78 -9.21
CA ALA A 184 11.08 -37.03 -8.90
C ALA A 184 10.82 -37.88 -10.16
N ARG A 185 10.41 -37.23 -11.27
CA ARG A 185 10.22 -37.91 -12.56
C ARG A 185 11.51 -38.51 -13.12
N ARG A 186 12.66 -37.82 -12.96
CA ARG A 186 13.96 -38.33 -13.41
C ARG A 186 14.41 -39.56 -12.62
N LYS A 187 14.22 -39.56 -11.29
CA LYS A 187 14.54 -40.71 -10.45
C LYS A 187 13.75 -41.97 -10.85
N ARG A 188 12.45 -41.81 -11.17
CA ARG A 188 11.61 -42.92 -11.65
C ARG A 188 12.01 -43.50 -13.02
N LYS A 189 12.81 -42.79 -13.82
CA LYS A 189 13.35 -43.30 -15.09
C LYS A 189 14.71 -43.99 -14.94
N GLN A 190 15.33 -43.87 -13.77
CA GLN A 190 16.65 -44.43 -13.45
C GLN A 190 16.55 -45.67 -12.54
N ALA A 191 15.36 -45.97 -12.02
CA ALA A 191 15.00 -47.22 -11.35
C ALA A 191 14.15 -48.06 -12.31
#